data_AF-A0A2P4WZN0-F1
#
_entry.id   AF-A0A2P4WZN0-F1
#
_cell.length_a   1.000
_cell.length_b   1.000
_cell.length_c   1.000
_cell.angle_alpha   90.00
_cell.angle_beta   90.00
_cell.angle_gamma   90.00
#
_symmetry.space_group_name_H-M   'P 1'
#
loop_
_entity.id
_entity.type
_entity.pdbx_description
1 polymer ?
#
loop_
_entity_poly.entity_id
_entity_poly.type
_entity_poly.pdbx_seq_one_letter_code
_entity_poly.pdbx_strand_id
1 'polypeptide(L)'
;MPVDTEQASGMDATVPADSEQCDDMEDRRIMGDNEISRIREFAVRYGFYIIPNNLWYHIAKESEAYRIECISSVAAAQHAKQLEALAKDPTKKVQSLEVLIEKLTKTRSIKVHDILHIVGLLIARWSCGHTDGLDKHWLTKEDGAISRGTFSRYMTRDRFTIILRYLHFQSSSVEHGHFGEDIGWARISFDEGTIPNRSKVNPVRGYNKDKPHKYGT
;
A
#
# COMPACT_ATOMS: atom_id res chain seq x y z
N MET A 1 32.29 82.38 15.37
CA MET A 1 33.16 82.28 16.57
C MET A 1 32.24 82.22 17.79
N PRO A 2 32.41 81.27 18.73
CA PRO A 2 33.09 79.95 18.72
C PRO A 2 32.04 78.80 18.89
N VAL A 3 32.22 77.53 18.48
CA VAL A 3 33.24 76.48 18.76
C VAL A 3 33.26 76.13 20.26
N ASP A 4 32.77 74.93 20.63
CA ASP A 4 33.56 73.79 21.14
C ASP A 4 32.56 72.68 21.63
N THR A 5 32.74 71.35 21.61
CA THR A 5 33.79 70.40 21.21
C THR A 5 33.14 68.98 21.16
N GLU A 6 33.49 68.18 20.15
CA GLU A 6 33.78 66.74 20.14
C GLU A 6 33.10 65.76 21.14
N GLN A 7 32.50 64.66 20.62
CA GLN A 7 33.13 63.32 20.66
C GLN A 7 32.31 62.25 19.91
N ALA A 8 33.05 61.44 19.14
CA ALA A 8 32.61 60.30 18.37
C ALA A 8 32.47 59.03 19.24
N SER A 9 31.53 58.14 18.90
CA SER A 9 31.71 56.70 19.09
C SER A 9 30.59 55.88 18.44
N GLY A 10 30.98 54.83 17.72
CA GLY A 10 30.31 53.53 17.84
C GLY A 10 29.20 53.21 16.84
N MET A 11 29.60 52.59 15.73
CA MET A 11 28.77 51.59 15.06
C MET A 11 28.31 50.52 16.07
N ASP A 12 27.02 50.22 16.11
CA ASP A 12 26.56 48.87 16.43
C ASP A 12 25.26 48.58 15.68
N ALA A 13 25.41 47.80 14.60
CA ALA A 13 24.32 47.16 13.91
C ALA A 13 23.99 45.86 14.66
N THR A 14 23.11 45.95 15.65
CA THR A 14 22.46 44.76 16.19
C THR A 14 21.08 44.62 15.54
N VAL A 15 21.05 43.92 14.40
CA VAL A 15 19.83 43.32 13.87
C VAL A 15 19.45 42.19 14.83
N PRO A 16 18.24 42.17 15.41
CA PRO A 16 17.81 41.01 16.17
C PRO A 16 17.60 39.87 15.18
N ALA A 17 18.35 38.79 15.40
CA ALA A 17 18.14 37.52 14.74
C ALA A 17 16.81 36.94 15.23
N ASP A 18 15.72 37.24 14.52
CA ASP A 18 14.50 36.45 14.59
C ASP A 18 14.78 35.11 13.90
N SER A 19 15.39 34.21 14.66
CA SER A 19 15.31 32.78 14.40
C SER A 19 13.86 32.36 14.61
N GLU A 20 13.05 32.43 13.55
CA GLU A 20 11.82 31.64 13.47
C GLU A 20 12.23 30.17 13.48
N GLN A 21 12.21 29.65 14.70
CA GLN A 21 12.45 28.28 15.07
C GLN A 21 11.33 27.44 14.44
N CYS A 22 11.65 26.74 13.34
CA CYS A 22 10.81 25.69 12.78
C CYS A 22 10.82 24.47 13.71
N ASP A 23 10.17 24.58 14.86
CA ASP A 23 9.87 23.44 15.74
C ASP A 23 8.61 22.73 15.24
N ASP A 24 8.73 22.02 14.11
CA ASP A 24 7.71 21.05 13.65
C ASP A 24 8.38 19.78 13.09
N MET A 25 9.55 19.43 13.61
CA MET A 25 10.22 18.18 13.31
C MET A 25 10.67 17.51 14.60
N GLU A 26 9.73 16.87 15.30
CA GLU A 26 9.94 15.61 16.04
C GLU A 26 8.68 15.20 16.80
N ASP A 27 7.75 14.56 16.10
CA ASP A 27 6.94 13.51 16.73
C ASP A 27 6.92 12.26 15.84
N ARG A 28 8.12 11.84 15.42
CA ARG A 28 8.35 10.47 14.95
C ARG A 28 8.59 9.60 16.18
N ARG A 29 7.52 9.34 16.93
CA ARG A 29 7.50 8.25 17.90
C ARG A 29 7.85 6.96 17.15
N ILE A 30 9.08 6.48 17.32
CA ILE A 30 9.42 5.10 17.00
C ILE A 30 8.55 4.28 17.94
N MET A 31 7.52 3.65 17.37
CA MET A 31 6.60 2.79 18.09
C MET A 31 7.40 1.76 18.88
N GLY A 32 7.35 1.84 20.21
CA GLY A 32 8.12 0.95 21.06
C GLY A 32 7.67 -0.51 20.89
N ASP A 33 8.56 -1.47 21.18
CA ASP A 33 8.30 -2.90 21.04
C ASP A 33 7.01 -3.38 21.76
N ASN A 34 6.58 -2.65 22.79
CA ASN A 34 5.35 -2.85 23.53
C ASN A 34 4.08 -2.43 22.76
N GLU A 35 4.14 -1.38 21.94
CA GLU A 35 3.03 -0.97 21.05
C GLU A 35 2.93 -1.88 19.83
N ILE A 36 4.07 -2.34 19.28
CA ILE A 36 4.10 -3.34 18.20
C ILE A 36 3.49 -4.67 18.68
N SER A 37 3.79 -5.09 19.92
CA SER A 37 3.16 -6.27 20.53
C SER A 37 1.66 -6.09 20.76
N ARG A 38 1.22 -4.88 21.12
CA ARG A 38 -0.21 -4.55 21.24
C ARG A 38 -0.94 -4.51 19.91
N ILE A 39 -0.31 -4.03 18.83
CA ILE A 39 -0.88 -4.09 17.48
C ILE A 39 -0.93 -5.53 16.97
N ARG A 40 0.06 -6.36 17.30
CA ARG A 40 0.04 -7.80 17.00
C ARG A 40 -1.11 -8.50 17.73
N GLU A 41 -1.31 -8.24 19.01
CA GLU A 41 -2.47 -8.75 19.75
C GLU A 41 -3.79 -8.19 19.21
N PHE A 42 -3.85 -6.92 18.82
CA PHE A 42 -5.07 -6.28 18.30
C PHE A 42 -5.45 -6.80 16.91
N ALA A 43 -4.50 -6.92 15.98
CA ALA A 43 -4.75 -7.41 14.63
C ALA A 43 -5.12 -8.90 14.62
N VAL A 44 -4.48 -9.71 15.49
CA VAL A 44 -4.83 -11.12 15.65
C VAL A 44 -6.15 -11.26 16.42
N ARG A 45 -6.45 -10.42 17.42
CA ARG A 45 -7.67 -10.58 18.22
C ARG A 45 -8.91 -9.96 17.58
N TYR A 46 -8.82 -8.87 16.81
CA TYR A 46 -9.98 -8.19 16.21
C TYR A 46 -10.12 -8.42 14.70
N GLY A 47 -9.05 -8.74 13.99
CA GLY A 47 -9.10 -9.05 12.55
C GLY A 47 -9.98 -10.27 12.22
N PHE A 48 -9.99 -11.28 13.10
CA PHE A 48 -10.88 -12.45 12.97
C PHE A 48 -12.33 -12.20 13.43
N TYR A 49 -12.62 -11.09 14.12
CA TYR A 49 -14.00 -10.73 14.49
C TYR A 49 -14.71 -9.96 13.38
N ILE A 50 -13.98 -9.17 12.59
CA ILE A 50 -14.55 -8.33 11.53
C ILE A 50 -14.76 -9.15 10.25
N ILE A 51 -13.86 -10.08 9.94
CA ILE A 51 -13.93 -10.89 8.71
C ILE A 51 -14.17 -12.36 9.08
N PRO A 52 -15.37 -12.91 8.81
CA PRO A 52 -15.69 -14.27 9.21
C PRO A 52 -14.84 -15.30 8.45
N ASN A 53 -14.53 -16.42 9.11
CA ASN A 53 -13.55 -17.40 8.62
C ASN A 53 -13.88 -17.94 7.22
N ASN A 54 -15.16 -18.15 6.92
CA ASN A 54 -15.66 -18.62 5.61
C ASN A 54 -15.32 -17.65 4.47
N LEU A 55 -15.27 -16.35 4.74
CA LEU A 55 -14.98 -15.33 3.73
C LEU A 55 -13.54 -15.46 3.21
N TRP A 56 -12.58 -15.82 4.07
CA TRP A 56 -11.20 -16.04 3.61
C TRP A 56 -11.08 -17.21 2.63
N TYR A 57 -11.81 -18.31 2.86
CA TYR A 57 -11.87 -19.44 1.94
C TYR A 57 -12.54 -19.07 0.63
N HIS A 58 -13.62 -18.29 0.69
CA HIS A 58 -14.30 -17.77 -0.49
C HIS A 58 -13.36 -16.90 -1.33
N ILE A 59 -12.70 -15.91 -0.74
CA ILE A 59 -11.75 -15.04 -1.46
C ILE A 59 -10.62 -15.87 -2.08
N ALA A 60 -10.05 -16.85 -1.37
CA ALA A 60 -9.01 -17.72 -1.93
C ALA A 60 -9.49 -18.51 -3.15
N LYS A 61 -10.69 -19.08 -3.07
CA LYS A 61 -11.32 -19.84 -4.15
C LYS A 61 -11.55 -18.95 -5.37
N GLU A 62 -12.18 -17.79 -5.19
CA GLU A 62 -12.49 -16.89 -6.32
C GLU A 62 -11.23 -16.26 -6.92
N SER A 63 -10.23 -15.91 -6.09
CA SER A 63 -8.94 -15.41 -6.58
C SER A 63 -8.20 -16.43 -7.43
N GLU A 64 -8.23 -17.71 -7.05
CA GLU A 64 -7.61 -18.78 -7.82
C GLU A 64 -8.38 -19.07 -9.13
N ALA A 65 -9.71 -19.07 -9.08
CA ALA A 65 -10.55 -19.22 -10.28
C ALA A 65 -10.27 -18.10 -11.29
N TYR A 66 -10.27 -16.85 -10.82
CA TYR A 66 -9.95 -15.67 -11.63
C TYR A 66 -8.53 -15.74 -12.21
N ARG A 67 -7.55 -16.22 -11.42
CA ARG A 67 -6.18 -16.43 -11.90
C ARG A 67 -6.13 -17.40 -13.08
N ILE A 68 -6.83 -18.54 -12.97
CA ILE A 68 -6.86 -19.57 -14.02
C ILE A 68 -7.50 -19.03 -15.29
N GLU A 69 -8.63 -18.32 -15.16
CA GLU A 69 -9.31 -17.68 -16.29
C GLU A 69 -8.41 -16.67 -17.02
N CYS A 70 -7.62 -15.91 -16.26
CA CYS A 70 -6.70 -14.92 -16.81
C CYS A 70 -5.42 -15.50 -17.44
N ILE A 71 -5.13 -16.81 -17.34
CA ILE A 71 -3.85 -17.37 -17.83
C ILE A 71 -3.64 -17.07 -19.30
N SER A 72 -4.63 -17.35 -20.15
CA SER A 72 -4.52 -17.19 -21.60
C SER A 72 -4.35 -15.73 -22.01
N SER A 73 -5.14 -14.82 -21.43
CA SER A 73 -5.05 -13.39 -21.74
C SER A 73 -3.75 -12.77 -21.25
N VAL A 74 -3.26 -13.16 -20.07
CA VAL A 74 -1.98 -12.71 -19.52
C VAL A 74 -0.81 -13.26 -20.33
N ALA A 75 -0.87 -14.52 -20.78
CA ALA A 75 0.15 -15.10 -21.66
C ALA A 75 0.23 -14.34 -22.99
N ALA A 76 -0.92 -14.03 -23.60
CA ALA A 76 -0.98 -13.24 -24.84
C ALA A 76 -0.40 -11.83 -24.64
N ALA A 77 -0.76 -11.15 -23.55
CA ALA A 77 -0.22 -9.84 -23.23
C ALA A 77 1.29 -9.87 -22.95
N GLN A 78 1.79 -10.93 -22.29
CA GLN A 78 3.23 -11.13 -22.08
C GLN A 78 3.96 -11.38 -23.39
N HIS A 79 3.38 -12.19 -24.29
CA HIS A 79 3.94 -12.47 -25.61
C HIS A 79 4.00 -11.19 -26.46
N ALA A 80 2.92 -10.41 -26.49
CA ALA A 80 2.89 -9.13 -27.19
C ALA A 80 4.00 -8.17 -26.69
N LYS A 81 4.17 -8.06 -25.36
CA LYS A 81 5.27 -7.26 -24.78
C LYS A 81 6.66 -7.78 -25.15
N GLN A 82 6.84 -9.09 -25.30
CA GLN A 82 8.11 -9.67 -25.76
C GLN A 82 8.38 -9.33 -27.23
N LEU A 83 7.37 -9.36 -28.09
CA LEU A 83 7.47 -8.95 -29.49
C LEU A 83 7.79 -7.46 -29.62
N GLU A 84 7.16 -6.60 -28.82
CA GLU A 84 7.48 -5.17 -28.76
C GLU A 84 8.92 -4.93 -28.27
N ALA A 85 9.39 -5.71 -27.30
CA ALA A 85 10.76 -5.63 -26.82
C ALA A 85 11.77 -6.10 -27.88
N LEU A 86 11.44 -7.13 -28.66
CA LEU A 86 12.25 -7.59 -29.80
C LEU A 86 12.32 -6.54 -30.91
N ALA A 87 11.20 -5.87 -31.20
CA ALA A 87 11.16 -4.79 -32.18
C ALA A 87 12.06 -3.60 -31.78
N LYS A 88 12.27 -3.39 -30.47
CA LYS A 88 13.19 -2.36 -29.94
C LYS A 88 14.65 -2.84 -29.86
N ASP A 89 14.88 -4.09 -29.49
CA ASP A 89 16.21 -4.70 -29.34
C ASP A 89 16.19 -6.11 -29.94
N PRO A 90 16.81 -6.32 -31.13
CA PRO A 90 16.87 -7.61 -31.82
C PRO A 90 17.55 -8.73 -31.03
N THR A 91 18.27 -8.41 -29.94
CA THR A 91 18.98 -9.38 -29.11
C THR A 91 18.05 -10.11 -28.13
N LYS A 92 16.83 -9.60 -27.91
CA LYS A 92 15.89 -10.18 -26.94
C LYS A 92 15.28 -11.47 -27.47
N LYS A 93 15.20 -12.49 -26.59
CA LYS A 93 14.54 -13.76 -26.92
C LYS A 93 13.05 -13.67 -26.64
N VAL A 94 12.24 -14.14 -27.58
CA VAL A 94 10.78 -14.29 -27.44
C VAL A 94 10.48 -15.75 -27.12
N GLN A 95 9.68 -15.97 -26.08
CA GLN A 95 9.18 -17.30 -25.72
C GLN A 95 7.90 -17.58 -26.49
N SER A 96 7.63 -18.84 -26.84
CA SER A 96 6.34 -19.18 -27.47
C SER A 96 5.19 -18.98 -26.49
N LEU A 97 3.98 -18.79 -27.03
CA LEU A 97 2.78 -18.59 -26.22
C LEU A 97 2.50 -19.80 -25.31
N GLU A 98 2.75 -21.01 -25.80
CA GLU A 98 2.55 -22.27 -25.07
C GLU A 98 3.47 -22.36 -23.85
N VAL A 99 4.74 -21.96 -24.01
CA VAL A 99 5.71 -21.94 -22.89
C VAL A 99 5.28 -20.93 -21.82
N LEU A 100 4.74 -19.78 -22.23
CA LEU A 100 4.22 -18.78 -21.29
C LEU A 100 2.98 -19.29 -20.54
N ILE A 101 2.04 -19.92 -21.24
CA ILE A 101 0.87 -20.55 -20.62
C ILE A 101 1.32 -21.62 -19.63
N GLU A 102 2.22 -22.52 -20.02
CA GLU A 102 2.73 -23.58 -19.15
C GLU A 102 3.38 -23.00 -17.89
N LYS A 103 4.19 -21.95 -18.03
CA LYS A 103 4.82 -21.27 -16.90
C LYS A 103 3.80 -20.65 -15.94
N LEU A 104 2.75 -20.01 -16.47
CA LEU A 104 1.69 -19.42 -15.67
C LEU A 104 0.83 -20.50 -14.97
N THR A 105 0.59 -21.62 -15.64
CA THR A 105 -0.11 -22.79 -15.07
C THR A 105 0.68 -23.43 -13.94
N LYS A 106 2.00 -23.53 -14.06
CA LYS A 106 2.90 -24.06 -13.01
C LYS A 106 3.06 -23.14 -11.80
N THR A 107 2.55 -21.91 -11.86
CA THR A 107 2.58 -20.99 -10.71
C THR A 107 1.76 -21.57 -9.56
N ARG A 108 2.30 -21.54 -8.34
CA ARG A 108 1.63 -22.07 -7.14
C ARG A 108 0.21 -21.49 -7.00
N SER A 109 -0.77 -22.33 -6.72
CA SER A 109 -2.16 -21.91 -6.45
C SER A 109 -2.25 -20.94 -5.27
N ILE A 110 -3.21 -20.03 -5.30
CA ILE A 110 -3.48 -19.08 -4.22
C ILE A 110 -4.24 -19.82 -3.12
N LYS A 111 -3.72 -19.77 -1.89
CA LYS A 111 -4.33 -20.40 -0.71
C LYS A 111 -4.71 -19.36 0.34
N VAL A 112 -5.60 -19.75 1.25
CA VAL A 112 -6.07 -18.88 2.35
C VAL A 112 -4.93 -18.27 3.15
N HIS A 113 -3.93 -19.08 3.52
CA HIS A 113 -2.79 -18.58 4.30
C HIS A 113 -2.01 -17.52 3.52
N ASP A 114 -1.97 -17.57 2.19
CA ASP A 114 -1.30 -16.54 1.40
C ASP A 114 -2.01 -15.19 1.51
N ILE A 115 -3.35 -15.20 1.52
CA ILE A 115 -4.17 -14.00 1.71
C ILE A 115 -3.94 -13.44 3.11
N LEU A 116 -3.94 -14.31 4.13
CA LEU A 116 -3.68 -13.90 5.52
C LEU A 116 -2.30 -13.26 5.68
N HIS A 117 -1.27 -13.80 5.03
CA HIS A 117 0.06 -13.18 5.03
C HIS A 117 0.05 -11.80 4.38
N ILE A 118 -0.66 -11.62 3.26
CA ILE A 118 -0.75 -10.31 2.59
C ILE A 118 -1.46 -9.29 3.46
N VAL A 119 -2.60 -9.66 4.05
CA VAL A 119 -3.33 -8.79 4.98
C VAL A 119 -2.44 -8.44 6.18
N GLY A 120 -1.74 -9.42 6.76
CA GLY A 120 -0.79 -9.18 7.83
C GLY A 120 0.35 -8.24 7.45
N LEU A 121 0.90 -8.38 6.23
CA LEU A 121 1.94 -7.49 5.71
C LEU A 121 1.41 -6.07 5.43
N LEU A 122 0.17 -5.92 4.98
CA LEU A 122 -0.48 -4.63 4.77
C LEU A 122 -0.78 -3.92 6.10
N ILE A 123 -1.22 -4.67 7.12
CA ILE A 123 -1.41 -4.13 8.47
C ILE A 123 -0.07 -3.71 9.08
N ALA A 124 0.98 -4.53 8.92
CA ALA A 124 2.32 -4.18 9.35
C ALA A 124 2.81 -2.91 8.63
N ARG A 125 2.60 -2.82 7.31
CA ARG A 125 2.91 -1.62 6.50
C ARG A 125 2.17 -0.38 7.00
N TRP A 126 0.89 -0.51 7.33
CA TRP A 126 0.05 0.57 7.86
C TRP A 126 0.50 1.03 9.24
N SER A 127 0.99 0.10 10.06
CA SER A 127 1.51 0.39 11.40
C SER A 127 2.90 1.03 11.37
N CYS A 128 3.68 0.79 10.31
CA CYS A 128 4.95 1.46 10.09
C CYS A 128 4.70 2.91 9.62
N GLY A 129 5.05 3.90 10.45
CA GLY A 129 5.00 5.33 10.10
C GLY A 129 5.98 5.77 8.99
N HIS A 130 6.65 4.82 8.34
CA HIS A 130 7.59 5.07 7.25
C HIS A 130 6.81 5.25 5.94
N THR A 131 6.97 6.39 5.26
CA THR A 131 6.22 6.75 4.03
C THR A 131 6.81 6.17 2.74
N ASP A 132 7.82 5.32 2.88
CA ASP A 132 8.58 4.76 1.77
C ASP A 132 7.78 3.79 0.91
N GLY A 133 8.19 3.62 -0.36
CA GLY A 133 7.53 2.68 -1.27
C GLY A 133 7.44 1.26 -0.69
N LEU A 134 6.31 0.58 -0.95
CA LEU A 134 6.04 -0.77 -0.45
C LEU A 134 7.18 -1.77 -0.77
N ASP A 135 7.85 -1.60 -1.92
CA ASP A 135 8.99 -2.41 -2.35
C ASP A 135 10.19 -2.36 -1.38
N LYS A 136 10.38 -1.25 -0.67
CA LYS A 136 11.52 -1.08 0.25
C LYS A 136 11.48 -2.08 1.41
N HIS A 137 10.30 -2.60 1.76
CA HIS A 137 10.17 -3.65 2.77
C HIS A 137 10.76 -5.01 2.35
N TRP A 138 11.09 -5.20 1.07
CA TRP A 138 11.78 -6.38 0.55
C TRP A 138 13.27 -6.16 0.27
N LEU A 139 13.80 -4.95 0.48
CA LEU A 139 15.23 -4.70 0.31
C LEU A 139 16.04 -5.56 1.25
N THR A 140 17.06 -6.22 0.71
CA THR A 140 17.97 -7.08 1.47
C THR A 140 19.21 -6.36 1.96
N LYS A 141 19.47 -5.16 1.45
CA LYS A 141 20.60 -4.33 1.83
C LYS A 141 20.13 -3.18 2.71
N GLU A 142 21.00 -2.80 3.64
CA GLU A 142 20.89 -1.56 4.39
C GLU A 142 21.37 -0.43 3.48
N ASP A 143 20.67 0.70 3.50
CA ASP A 143 21.00 1.90 2.71
C ASP A 143 21.21 3.07 3.66
N GLY A 144 22.48 3.30 4.04
CA GLY A 144 22.85 4.26 5.07
C GLY A 144 22.17 3.95 6.42
N ALA A 145 21.33 4.88 6.90
CA ALA A 145 20.57 4.71 8.14
C ALA A 145 19.29 3.85 7.97
N ILE A 146 18.95 3.42 6.76
CA ILE A 146 17.74 2.63 6.50
C ILE A 146 18.03 1.15 6.72
N SER A 147 17.35 0.57 7.71
CA SER A 147 17.44 -0.87 8.01
C SER A 147 16.93 -1.73 6.86
N ARG A 148 17.50 -2.94 6.73
CA ARG A 148 17.03 -3.97 5.81
C ARG A 148 15.52 -4.26 6.00
N GLY A 149 14.83 -4.46 4.88
CA GLY A 149 13.42 -4.87 4.87
C GLY A 149 13.17 -6.25 5.48
N THR A 150 12.04 -6.39 6.18
CA THR A 150 11.68 -7.61 6.92
C THR A 150 10.71 -8.53 6.18
N PHE A 151 10.05 -8.06 5.13
CA PHE A 151 8.93 -8.78 4.50
C PHE A 151 9.38 -10.07 3.80
N SER A 152 10.62 -10.11 3.31
CA SER A 152 11.23 -11.29 2.69
C SER A 152 11.24 -12.53 3.60
N ARG A 153 11.09 -12.37 4.92
CA ARG A 153 10.97 -13.50 5.87
C ARG A 153 9.61 -14.20 5.81
N TYR A 154 8.57 -13.50 5.37
CA TYR A 154 7.19 -14.01 5.37
C TYR A 154 6.70 -14.34 3.96
N MET A 155 7.03 -13.52 2.96
CA MET A 155 6.62 -13.73 1.57
C MET A 155 7.60 -13.03 0.63
N THR A 156 7.85 -13.60 -0.55
CA THR A 156 8.64 -12.89 -1.58
C THR A 156 7.82 -11.78 -2.24
N ARG A 157 8.49 -10.73 -2.71
CA ARG A 157 7.84 -9.61 -3.40
C ARG A 157 7.04 -10.07 -4.61
N ASP A 158 7.60 -10.99 -5.40
CA ASP A 158 6.96 -11.50 -6.61
C ASP A 158 5.69 -12.29 -6.26
N ARG A 159 5.73 -13.11 -5.20
CA ARG A 159 4.55 -13.84 -4.72
C ARG A 159 3.47 -12.89 -4.23
N PHE A 160 3.84 -11.89 -3.44
CA PHE A 160 2.93 -10.83 -2.96
C PHE A 160 2.24 -10.12 -4.13
N THR A 161 3.02 -9.70 -5.12
CA THR A 161 2.52 -9.01 -6.33
C THR A 161 1.58 -9.89 -7.14
N ILE A 162 1.91 -11.18 -7.32
CA ILE A 162 1.06 -12.13 -8.03
C ILE A 162 -0.31 -12.25 -7.33
N ILE A 163 -0.32 -12.47 -6.02
CA ILE A 163 -1.59 -12.69 -5.32
C ILE A 163 -2.42 -11.39 -5.30
N LEU A 164 -1.82 -10.23 -5.00
CA LEU A 164 -2.55 -8.95 -5.06
C LEU A 164 -3.15 -8.68 -6.44
N ARG A 165 -2.44 -9.05 -7.52
CA ARG A 165 -2.95 -8.88 -8.88
C ARG A 165 -4.19 -9.70 -9.18
N TYR A 166 -4.32 -10.87 -8.57
CA TYR A 166 -5.44 -11.79 -8.79
C TYR A 166 -6.43 -11.84 -7.62
N LEU A 167 -6.30 -10.92 -6.66
CA LEU A 167 -7.18 -10.86 -5.50
C LEU A 167 -8.59 -10.52 -5.96
N HIS A 168 -9.52 -11.44 -5.75
CA HIS A 168 -10.90 -11.33 -6.20
C HIS A 168 -11.86 -11.69 -5.06
N PHE A 169 -12.84 -10.81 -4.81
CA PHE A 169 -13.77 -10.92 -3.68
C PHE A 169 -15.14 -11.50 -4.07
N GLN A 170 -15.51 -11.42 -5.34
CA GLN A 170 -16.82 -11.78 -5.86
C GLN A 170 -16.74 -13.02 -6.76
N SER A 171 -17.80 -13.82 -6.85
CA SER A 171 -17.88 -14.89 -7.85
C SER A 171 -18.33 -14.35 -9.20
N SER A 172 -17.76 -14.88 -10.29
CA SER A 172 -18.23 -14.59 -11.67
C SER A 172 -19.60 -15.22 -11.97
N SER A 173 -20.09 -16.10 -11.09
CA SER A 173 -21.45 -16.64 -11.11
C SER A 173 -22.26 -15.96 -10.01
N VAL A 174 -23.28 -15.20 -10.43
CA VAL A 174 -24.01 -14.26 -9.58
C VAL A 174 -24.89 -14.99 -8.57
N GLU A 175 -24.54 -14.92 -7.29
CA GLU A 175 -25.44 -15.24 -6.18
C GLU A 175 -25.19 -14.17 -5.10
N HIS A 176 -26.17 -13.27 -4.93
CA HIS A 176 -26.08 -12.17 -3.97
C HIS A 176 -26.31 -12.70 -2.55
N GLY A 177 -25.23 -12.83 -1.78
CA GLY A 177 -25.31 -13.12 -0.35
C GLY A 177 -25.76 -11.90 0.45
N HIS A 178 -26.95 -11.97 1.03
CA HIS A 178 -27.50 -10.98 1.95
C HIS A 178 -26.82 -11.12 3.32
N PHE A 179 -26.03 -10.12 3.75
CA PHE A 179 -25.58 -10.00 5.13
C PHE A 179 -26.42 -8.95 5.83
N GLY A 180 -27.39 -9.39 6.63
CA GLY A 180 -28.15 -8.52 7.51
C GLY A 180 -28.33 -9.18 8.86
N GLU A 181 -27.74 -8.60 9.90
CA GLU A 181 -28.29 -8.69 11.25
C GLU A 181 -27.86 -7.47 12.07
N ASP A 182 -28.87 -6.80 12.62
CA ASP A 182 -28.82 -5.54 13.34
C ASP A 182 -28.13 -5.67 14.71
N ILE A 183 -27.19 -4.76 15.00
CA ILE A 183 -26.71 -4.53 16.37
C ILE A 183 -26.95 -3.05 16.70
N GLY A 184 -28.05 -2.80 17.41
CA GLY A 184 -28.44 -1.47 17.84
C GLY A 184 -27.53 -0.91 18.94
N TRP A 185 -27.02 0.31 18.75
CA TRP A 185 -26.46 1.14 19.81
C TRP A 185 -26.89 2.61 19.68
N ALA A 186 -26.99 3.27 20.84
CA ALA A 186 -27.50 4.62 21.02
C ALA A 186 -26.60 5.70 20.39
N ARG A 187 -27.25 6.68 19.72
CA ARG A 187 -26.68 7.81 18.94
C ARG A 187 -25.65 7.39 17.87
N ILE A 188 -26.13 7.29 16.64
CA ILE A 188 -25.31 7.09 15.43
C ILE A 188 -25.09 8.45 14.77
N SER A 189 -23.83 8.86 14.62
CA SER A 189 -23.45 9.97 13.74
C SER A 189 -23.10 9.42 12.36
N PHE A 190 -23.75 9.94 11.33
CA PHE A 190 -23.41 9.67 9.94
C PHE A 190 -22.50 10.78 9.42
N ASP A 191 -21.39 10.40 8.82
CA ASP A 191 -20.51 11.31 8.07
C ASP A 191 -20.00 10.60 6.81
N GLU A 192 -19.64 11.38 5.80
CA GLU A 192 -19.12 10.88 4.54
C GLU A 192 -17.61 10.59 4.68
N GLY A 193 -17.22 9.32 4.53
CA GLY A 193 -15.83 8.93 4.34
C GLY A 193 -15.48 8.87 2.86
N THR A 194 -14.39 9.51 2.45
CA THR A 194 -13.88 9.42 1.07
C THR A 194 -12.70 8.45 1.02
N ILE A 195 -12.83 7.37 0.24
CA ILE A 195 -11.73 6.45 -0.04
C ILE A 195 -10.99 6.98 -1.28
N PRO A 196 -9.73 7.44 -1.14
CA PRO A 196 -9.02 8.09 -2.24
C PRO A 196 -8.81 7.14 -3.41
N ASN A 197 -9.30 7.52 -4.59
CA ASN A 197 -9.10 6.80 -5.85
C ASN A 197 -9.14 7.76 -7.03
N ARG A 198 -8.02 7.89 -7.76
CA ARG A 198 -7.89 8.77 -8.93
C ARG A 198 -8.17 8.07 -10.26
N SER A 199 -8.38 6.74 -10.25
CA SER A 199 -8.60 5.97 -11.48
C SER A 199 -9.83 6.45 -12.24
N LYS A 200 -9.68 6.65 -13.55
CA LYS A 200 -10.80 7.02 -14.45
C LYS A 200 -11.74 5.85 -14.72
N VAL A 201 -11.33 4.63 -14.40
CA VAL A 201 -12.09 3.40 -14.64
C VAL A 201 -13.12 3.17 -13.53
N ASN A 202 -13.01 3.85 -12.38
CA ASN A 202 -13.97 3.73 -11.30
C ASN A 202 -15.27 4.51 -11.63
N PRO A 203 -16.40 3.82 -11.87
CA PRO A 203 -17.64 4.48 -12.29
C PRO A 203 -18.32 5.29 -11.18
N VAL A 204 -18.04 4.96 -9.91
CA VAL A 204 -18.60 5.64 -8.73
C VAL A 204 -17.66 6.71 -8.18
N ARG A 205 -16.64 7.12 -8.93
CA ARG A 205 -15.68 8.14 -8.48
C ARG A 205 -16.33 9.52 -8.42
N GLY A 206 -16.43 10.07 -7.23
CA GLY A 206 -16.83 11.46 -6.95
C GLY A 206 -15.65 12.43 -6.88
N TYR A 207 -15.95 13.71 -7.02
CA TYR A 207 -15.05 14.80 -6.66
C TYR A 207 -15.57 15.51 -5.41
N ASN A 208 -14.79 15.52 -4.33
CA ASN A 208 -15.15 16.18 -3.07
C ASN A 208 -14.10 17.26 -2.75
N LYS A 209 -14.45 18.52 -2.94
CA LYS A 209 -13.51 19.66 -2.85
C LYS A 209 -13.02 19.91 -1.42
N ASP A 210 -13.85 19.55 -0.42
CA ASP A 210 -13.65 19.90 0.98
C ASP A 210 -12.89 18.80 1.74
N LYS A 211 -12.63 17.66 1.10
CA LYS A 211 -11.85 16.55 1.65
C LYS A 211 -10.36 16.66 1.26
N PRO A 212 -9.44 16.18 2.11
CA PRO A 212 -8.00 16.22 1.82
C PRO A 212 -7.62 15.43 0.54
N HIS A 213 -8.41 14.40 0.21
CA HIS A 213 -8.31 13.69 -1.06
C HIS A 213 -9.52 13.97 -1.93
N LYS A 214 -9.32 14.78 -2.98
CA LYS A 214 -10.41 15.33 -3.78
C LYS A 214 -11.12 14.33 -4.70
N TYR A 215 -10.56 13.15 -4.93
CA TYR A 215 -11.12 12.14 -5.82
C TYR A 215 -11.15 10.80 -5.11
N GLY A 216 -12.31 10.16 -5.11
CA GLY A 216 -12.52 8.90 -4.40
C GLY A 216 -13.92 8.34 -4.58
N THR A 217 -14.18 7.25 -3.86
CA THR A 217 -15.54 6.70 -3.65
C THR A 217 -15.97 7.00 -2.23
#